data_AF-A0A5N6NY58-F1
#
_entry.id   AF-A0A5N6NY58-F1
#
_cell.length_a   1.000
_cell.length_b   1.000
_cell.length_c   1.000
_cell.angle_alpha   90.00
_cell.angle_beta   90.00
_cell.angle_gamma   90.00
#
_symmetry.space_group_name_H-M   'P 1'
#
loop_
_entity.id
_entity.type
_entity.pdbx_description
1 polymer ?
#
loop_
_entity_poly.entity_id
_entity_poly.type
_entity_poly.pdbx_seq_one_letter_code
_entity_poly.pdbx_strand_id
1 'polypeptide(L)'
;MNQNHIITIDEIETMKTRMKESPKLLQKSAGKISCCIFRVPQSLVEINKEAYEPRIVSIGPYHHGNKDLEMIQEHKWRFLQKMITRTGKTLDFFMNIMVSLDNEIRESYSKSIDRFTTYDLAKMMVLDGVFLIELFRKVGKLVHTQADDPIFKMGWISPFLMRDFED
;
A
#
# COMPACT_ATOMS: atom_id res chain seq x y z
N MET A 1 -25.19 42.86 -16.20
CA MET A 1 -23.78 43.24 -15.92
C MET A 1 -22.90 42.10 -16.40
N ASN A 2 -22.35 42.21 -17.61
CA ASN A 2 -21.40 41.23 -18.13
C ASN A 2 -20.00 41.61 -17.66
N GLN A 3 -19.44 40.82 -16.74
CA GLN A 3 -18.03 40.90 -16.42
C GLN A 3 -17.26 40.32 -17.63
N ASN A 4 -16.86 41.17 -18.57
CA ASN A 4 -15.88 40.77 -19.59
C ASN A 4 -14.58 40.43 -18.87
N HIS A 5 -14.36 39.13 -18.64
CA HIS A 5 -13.13 38.64 -18.05
C HIS A 5 -12.04 38.74 -19.13
N ILE A 6 -11.25 39.81 -19.07
CA ILE A 6 -10.10 39.99 -19.96
C ILE A 6 -9.02 39.03 -19.46
N ILE A 7 -8.77 37.96 -20.22
CA ILE A 7 -7.66 37.06 -19.95
C ILE A 7 -6.35 37.84 -20.13
N THR A 8 -5.55 37.90 -19.09
CA THR A 8 -4.27 38.59 -19.05
C THR A 8 -3.16 37.73 -19.68
N ILE A 9 -2.09 38.38 -20.15
CA ILE A 9 -0.91 37.70 -20.68
C ILE A 9 -0.28 36.77 -19.63
N ASP A 10 -0.29 37.19 -18.37
CA ASP A 10 0.22 36.45 -17.21
C ASP A 10 -0.55 35.13 -16.96
N GLU A 11 -1.88 35.15 -17.12
CA GLU A 11 -2.70 33.94 -17.06
C GLU A 11 -2.37 32.96 -18.19
N ILE A 12 -2.16 33.47 -19.42
CA ILE A 12 -1.77 32.63 -20.58
C ILE A 12 -0.38 32.03 -20.37
N GLU A 13 0.57 32.80 -19.83
CA GLU A 13 1.93 32.32 -19.55
C GLU A 13 1.94 31.27 -18.42
N THR A 14 1.12 31.47 -17.39
CA THR A 14 0.87 30.48 -16.34
C THR A 14 0.30 29.18 -16.91
N MET A 15 -0.69 29.27 -17.80
CA MET A 15 -1.25 28.10 -18.49
C MET A 15 -0.21 27.38 -19.35
N LYS A 16 0.60 28.12 -20.12
CA LYS A 16 1.70 27.56 -20.94
C LYS A 16 2.75 26.86 -20.10
N THR A 17 3.05 27.37 -18.91
CA THR A 17 3.97 26.73 -17.97
C THR A 17 3.37 25.43 -17.45
N ARG A 18 2.10 25.45 -17.01
CA ARG A 18 1.39 24.27 -16.51
C ARG A 18 1.20 23.18 -17.57
N MET A 19 1.02 23.53 -18.84
CA MET A 19 0.95 22.58 -19.96
C MET A 19 2.25 21.78 -20.14
N LYS A 20 3.40 22.33 -19.74
CA LYS A 20 4.70 21.65 -19.81
C LYS A 20 4.97 20.78 -18.59
N GLU A 21 4.22 20.96 -17.50
CA GLU A 21 4.39 20.15 -16.29
C GLU A 21 3.88 18.72 -16.49
N SER A 22 4.58 17.75 -15.91
CA SER A 22 4.07 16.38 -15.84
C SER A 22 2.96 16.27 -14.79
N PRO A 23 1.94 15.42 -15.01
CA PRO A 23 0.92 15.15 -13.99
C PRO A 23 1.56 14.71 -12.67
N LYS A 24 1.20 15.38 -11.58
CA LYS A 24 1.73 15.10 -10.22
C LYS A 24 0.92 14.04 -9.48
N LEU A 25 -0.35 13.86 -9.85
CA LEU A 25 -1.29 12.96 -9.16
C LEU A 25 -1.36 11.57 -9.79
N LEU A 26 -1.31 11.51 -11.12
CA LEU A 26 -1.35 10.27 -11.89
C LEU A 26 0.08 9.94 -12.32
N GLN A 27 0.53 8.71 -12.08
CA GLN A 27 1.83 8.27 -12.58
C GLN A 27 1.83 8.19 -14.09
N LYS A 28 2.99 8.47 -14.69
CA LYS A 28 3.21 8.24 -16.12
C LYS A 28 3.06 6.76 -16.51
N SER A 29 3.29 5.84 -15.57
CA SER A 29 3.10 4.41 -15.76
C SER A 29 1.63 3.98 -15.69
N ALA A 30 0.68 4.84 -15.29
CA ALA A 30 -0.69 4.43 -15.00
C ALA A 30 -1.45 3.79 -16.17
N GLY A 31 -1.01 4.01 -17.42
CA GLY A 31 -1.52 3.35 -18.62
C GLY A 31 -0.65 2.22 -19.16
N LYS A 32 0.45 1.87 -18.48
CA LYS A 32 1.38 0.80 -18.86
C LYS A 32 0.99 -0.50 -18.17
N ILE A 33 1.42 -1.62 -18.76
CA ILE A 33 1.25 -2.97 -18.18
C ILE A 33 1.92 -3.09 -16.80
N SER A 34 3.00 -2.33 -16.54
CA SER A 34 3.66 -2.34 -15.23
C SER A 34 2.76 -1.78 -14.12
N CYS A 35 1.78 -0.93 -14.41
CA CYS A 35 0.81 -0.43 -13.43
C CYS A 35 -0.34 -1.41 -13.23
N CYS A 36 -0.37 -2.06 -12.07
CA CYS A 36 -1.37 -3.05 -11.72
C CYS A 36 -2.12 -2.76 -10.41
N ILE A 37 -1.76 -1.69 -9.69
CA ILE A 37 -2.37 -1.31 -8.41
C ILE A 37 -2.99 0.09 -8.55
N PHE A 38 -4.31 0.15 -8.62
CA PHE A 38 -5.03 1.39 -8.91
C PHE A 38 -5.63 2.00 -7.65
N ARG A 39 -5.43 3.30 -7.43
CA ARG A 39 -6.18 4.01 -6.38
C ARG A 39 -7.61 4.22 -6.86
N VAL A 40 -8.56 3.66 -6.11
CA VAL A 40 -9.99 3.80 -6.34
C VAL A 40 -10.39 5.29 -6.34
N PRO A 41 -11.18 5.76 -7.34
CA PRO A 41 -11.75 7.10 -7.34
C PRO A 41 -12.60 7.37 -6.09
N GLN A 42 -12.48 8.58 -5.53
CA GLN A 42 -13.19 8.95 -4.29
C GLN A 42 -14.72 8.82 -4.41
N SER A 43 -15.27 9.10 -5.59
CA SER A 43 -16.70 8.93 -5.86
C SER A 43 -17.18 7.48 -5.69
N LEU A 44 -16.35 6.48 -5.96
CA LEU A 44 -16.69 5.07 -5.71
C LEU A 44 -16.55 4.71 -4.23
N VAL A 45 -15.53 5.25 -3.56
CA VAL A 45 -15.35 5.07 -2.11
C VAL A 45 -16.53 5.65 -1.33
N GLU A 46 -17.08 6.78 -1.78
CA GLU A 46 -18.27 7.39 -1.15
C GLU A 46 -19.54 6.56 -1.30
N ILE A 47 -19.65 5.76 -2.37
CA ILE A 47 -20.80 4.85 -2.58
C ILE A 47 -20.73 3.67 -1.61
N ASN A 48 -19.56 3.08 -1.41
CA ASN A 48 -19.38 1.97 -0.49
C ASN A 48 -17.99 1.98 0.15
N LYS A 49 -17.84 2.76 1.22
CA LYS A 49 -16.56 2.91 1.91
C LYS A 49 -16.02 1.58 2.44
N GLU A 50 -16.91 0.69 2.88
CA GLU A 50 -16.52 -0.58 3.51
C GLU A 50 -15.93 -1.59 2.53
N ALA A 51 -16.18 -1.43 1.22
CA ALA A 51 -15.61 -2.28 0.16
C ALA A 51 -14.24 -1.82 -0.32
N TYR A 52 -13.75 -0.65 0.12
CA TYR A 52 -12.49 -0.09 -0.40
C TYR A 52 -11.50 0.35 0.68
N GLU A 53 -11.94 0.47 1.94
CA GLU A 53 -11.07 0.83 3.05
C GLU A 53 -10.91 -0.36 4.00
N PRO A 54 -9.67 -0.83 4.26
CA PRO A 54 -9.44 -1.97 5.14
C PRO A 54 -9.85 -1.63 6.58
N ARG A 55 -10.40 -2.60 7.32
CA ARG A 55 -10.78 -2.34 8.73
C ARG A 55 -9.78 -2.81 9.77
N ILE A 56 -8.88 -3.74 9.46
CA ILE A 56 -7.86 -4.19 10.44
C ILE A 56 -6.46 -4.30 9.87
N VAL A 57 -6.28 -4.54 8.57
CA VAL A 57 -4.94 -4.65 7.96
C VAL A 57 -4.73 -3.62 6.88
N SER A 58 -3.80 -2.71 7.12
CA SER A 58 -3.27 -1.86 6.05
C SER A 58 -2.20 -2.64 5.27
N ILE A 59 -2.37 -2.74 3.95
CA ILE A 59 -1.37 -3.28 3.03
C ILE A 59 -1.03 -2.22 1.99
N GLY A 60 0.27 -1.99 1.82
CA GLY A 60 0.85 -1.11 0.84
C GLY A 60 0.66 0.39 1.11
N PRO A 61 1.22 1.24 0.24
CA PRO A 61 1.33 2.67 0.44
C PRO A 61 -0.02 3.38 0.40
N TYR A 62 -1.05 2.82 -0.24
CA TYR A 62 -2.38 3.45 -0.32
C TYR A 62 -3.15 3.42 0.99
N HIS A 63 -2.92 2.42 1.83
CA HIS A 63 -3.60 2.28 3.12
C HIS A 63 -2.69 2.57 4.31
N HIS A 64 -1.42 2.95 4.08
CA HIS A 64 -0.44 3.18 5.14
C HIS A 64 -0.76 4.43 5.96
N GLY A 65 -0.50 4.36 7.27
CA GLY A 65 -0.64 5.50 8.19
C GLY A 65 -2.01 5.64 8.87
N ASN A 66 -2.94 4.71 8.65
CA ASN A 66 -4.19 4.67 9.40
C ASN A 66 -3.94 4.13 10.82
N LYS A 67 -4.14 5.00 11.83
CA LYS A 67 -3.94 4.68 13.25
C LYS A 67 -4.88 3.58 13.75
N ASP A 68 -6.06 3.45 13.16
CA ASP A 68 -7.04 2.43 13.54
C ASP A 68 -6.55 1.00 13.21
N LEU A 69 -5.48 0.88 12.40
CA LEU A 69 -4.94 -0.39 11.90
C LEU A 69 -3.61 -0.77 12.55
N GLU A 70 -3.19 -0.07 13.60
CA GLU A 70 -1.85 -0.21 14.22
C GLU A 70 -1.65 -1.58 14.89
N MET A 71 -2.71 -2.17 15.47
CA MET A 71 -2.63 -3.46 16.16
C MET A 71 -2.05 -4.58 15.28
N ILE A 72 -2.45 -4.65 14.00
CA ILE A 72 -1.91 -5.67 13.09
C ILE A 72 -0.51 -5.31 12.61
N GLN A 73 -0.13 -4.03 12.58
CA GLN A 73 1.24 -3.62 12.22
C GLN A 73 2.27 -4.19 13.20
N GLU A 74 1.97 -4.23 14.50
CA GLU A 74 2.84 -4.86 15.49
C GLU A 74 3.06 -6.36 15.21
N HIS A 75 2.01 -7.05 14.74
CA HIS A 75 2.14 -8.46 14.40
C HIS A 75 2.96 -8.74 13.14
N LYS A 76 3.09 -7.79 12.20
CA LYS A 76 3.95 -7.93 11.03
C LYS A 76 5.42 -8.10 11.42
N TRP A 77 5.88 -7.35 12.43
CA TRP A 77 7.23 -7.50 12.97
C TRP A 77 7.49 -8.88 13.55
N ARG A 78 6.52 -9.43 14.28
CA ARG A 78 6.61 -10.81 14.81
C ARG A 78 6.69 -11.83 13.68
N PHE A 79 5.96 -11.63 12.58
CA PHE A 79 6.02 -12.53 11.41
C PHE A 79 7.36 -12.41 10.68
N LEU A 80 7.91 -11.19 10.56
CA LEU A 80 9.25 -10.96 10.03
C LEU A 80 10.33 -11.68 10.84
N GLN A 81 10.29 -11.56 12.18
CA GLN A 81 11.21 -12.29 13.06
C GLN A 81 11.12 -13.80 12.89
N LYS A 82 9.89 -14.35 12.78
CA LYS A 82 9.67 -15.78 12.52
C LYS A 82 10.25 -16.20 11.17
N MET A 83 10.06 -15.41 10.12
CA MET A 83 10.61 -15.70 8.79
C MET A 83 12.15 -15.66 8.80
N ILE A 84 12.77 -14.65 9.43
CA ILE A 84 14.22 -14.54 9.57
C ILE A 84 14.78 -15.77 10.29
N THR A 85 14.20 -16.12 11.45
CA THR A 85 14.62 -17.29 12.24
C THR A 85 14.53 -18.59 11.44
N ARG A 86 13.44 -18.75 10.68
CA ARG A 86 13.18 -19.97 9.88
C ARG A 86 14.08 -20.08 8.65
N THR A 87 14.42 -18.97 8.02
CA THR A 87 15.17 -18.96 6.75
C THR A 87 16.67 -18.79 6.93
N GLY A 88 17.11 -18.31 8.09
CA GLY A 88 18.51 -17.94 8.35
C GLY A 88 18.96 -16.71 7.55
N LYS A 89 18.05 -15.99 6.89
CA LYS A 89 18.35 -14.77 6.13
C LYS A 89 18.29 -13.55 7.05
N THR A 90 19.17 -12.59 6.82
CA THR A 90 19.22 -11.33 7.59
C THR A 90 18.10 -10.38 7.18
N LEU A 91 17.80 -9.39 8.03
CA LEU A 91 16.90 -8.29 7.66
C LEU A 91 17.43 -7.53 6.43
N ASP A 92 18.75 -7.29 6.38
CA ASP A 92 19.41 -6.60 5.27
C ASP A 92 19.20 -7.33 3.94
N PHE A 93 19.16 -8.67 3.95
CA PHE A 93 18.85 -9.44 2.75
C PHE A 93 17.48 -9.07 2.18
N PHE A 94 16.44 -9.03 3.02
CA PHE A 94 15.09 -8.66 2.57
C PHE A 94 15.00 -7.19 2.15
N MET A 95 15.62 -6.29 2.92
CA MET A 95 15.65 -4.86 2.62
C MET A 95 16.35 -4.58 1.29
N ASN A 96 17.50 -5.19 1.04
CA ASN A 96 18.25 -4.98 -0.21
C ASN A 96 17.47 -5.45 -1.44
N ILE A 97 16.73 -6.56 -1.34
CA ILE A 97 15.84 -7.00 -2.43
C ILE A 97 14.78 -5.92 -2.67
N MET A 98 14.04 -5.49 -1.64
CA MET A 98 12.97 -4.51 -1.84
C MET A 98 13.49 -3.14 -2.31
N VAL A 99 14.65 -2.70 -1.84
CA VAL A 99 15.31 -1.48 -2.34
C VAL A 99 15.66 -1.60 -3.82
N SER A 100 16.15 -2.75 -4.28
CA SER A 100 16.46 -2.97 -5.69
C SER A 100 15.22 -2.94 -6.61
N LEU A 101 14.04 -3.21 -6.04
CA LEU A 101 12.75 -3.22 -6.76
C LEU A 101 12.00 -1.88 -6.63
N ASP A 102 12.56 -0.83 -6.02
CA ASP A 102 11.85 0.42 -5.70
C ASP A 102 11.15 1.04 -6.92
N ASN A 103 11.83 1.10 -8.07
CA ASN A 103 11.24 1.63 -9.30
C ASN A 103 10.07 0.79 -9.79
N GLU A 104 10.19 -0.54 -9.77
CA GLU A 104 9.15 -1.46 -10.25
C GLU A 104 7.93 -1.41 -9.33
N ILE A 105 8.16 -1.36 -8.02
CA ILE A 105 7.11 -1.15 -7.03
C ILE A 105 6.41 0.17 -7.31
N ARG A 106 7.13 1.29 -7.48
CA ARG A 106 6.51 2.59 -7.77
C ARG A 106 5.69 2.55 -9.04
N GLU A 107 6.23 2.01 -10.13
CA GLU A 107 5.54 1.92 -11.41
C GLU A 107 4.26 1.09 -11.34
N SER A 108 4.17 0.15 -10.38
CA SER A 108 2.97 -0.65 -10.15
C SER A 108 1.76 0.12 -9.63
N TYR A 109 1.96 1.32 -9.05
CA TYR A 109 0.90 2.15 -8.47
C TYR A 109 0.42 3.24 -9.44
N SER A 110 -0.90 3.37 -9.62
CA SER A 110 -1.48 4.34 -10.57
C SER A 110 -1.32 5.81 -10.16
N LYS A 111 -1.26 6.09 -8.87
CA LYS A 111 -0.92 7.39 -8.27
C LYS A 111 0.50 7.41 -7.73
N SER A 112 1.12 8.60 -7.75
CA SER A 112 2.45 8.79 -7.15
C SER A 112 2.44 8.43 -5.67
N ILE A 113 3.51 7.76 -5.24
CA ILE A 113 3.79 7.40 -3.84
C ILE A 113 5.10 8.05 -3.36
N ASP A 114 5.50 9.17 -3.98
CA ASP A 114 6.76 9.88 -3.72
C ASP A 114 6.89 10.42 -2.30
N ARG A 115 5.78 10.45 -1.54
CA ARG A 115 5.80 10.73 -0.10
C ARG A 115 6.62 9.72 0.71
N PHE A 116 6.88 8.53 0.17
CA PHE A 116 7.71 7.52 0.81
C PHE A 116 9.11 7.53 0.21
N THR A 117 10.12 7.61 1.07
CA THR A 117 11.51 7.35 0.69
C THR A 117 11.65 5.90 0.22
N THR A 118 12.70 5.59 -0.53
CA THR A 118 13.03 4.21 -0.92
C THR A 118 13.15 3.29 0.29
N TYR A 119 13.73 3.78 1.38
CA TYR A 119 13.85 3.02 2.62
C TYR A 119 12.49 2.72 3.26
N ASP A 120 11.62 3.73 3.38
CA ASP A 120 10.30 3.56 3.98
C ASP A 120 9.40 2.65 3.15
N LEU A 121 9.47 2.77 1.82
CA LEU A 121 8.75 1.90 0.90
C LEU A 121 9.24 0.46 1.00
N ALA A 122 10.57 0.24 0.98
CA ALA A 122 11.15 -1.08 1.12
C ALA A 122 10.77 -1.74 2.45
N LYS A 123 10.88 -1.00 3.57
CA LYS A 123 10.45 -1.46 4.90
C LYS A 123 8.98 -1.89 4.90
N MET A 124 8.11 -1.09 4.29
CA MET A 124 6.68 -1.39 4.18
C MET A 124 6.45 -2.67 3.38
N MET A 125 7.07 -2.81 2.21
CA MET A 125 6.93 -4.01 1.37
C MET A 125 7.46 -5.28 2.05
N VAL A 126 8.57 -5.19 2.79
CA VAL A 126 9.07 -6.33 3.59
C VAL A 126 8.04 -6.74 4.64
N LEU A 127 7.55 -5.80 5.45
CA LEU A 127 6.60 -6.12 6.52
C LEU A 127 5.29 -6.69 5.97
N ASP A 128 4.76 -6.09 4.91
CA ASP A 128 3.49 -6.48 4.30
C ASP A 128 3.61 -7.82 3.58
N GLY A 129 4.66 -8.00 2.77
CA GLY A 129 4.91 -9.24 2.04
C GLY A 129 5.16 -10.42 2.98
N VAL A 130 5.99 -10.24 4.02
CA VAL A 130 6.19 -11.30 5.01
C VAL A 130 4.91 -11.59 5.79
N PHE A 131 4.14 -10.56 6.13
CA PHE A 131 2.86 -10.75 6.80
C PHE A 131 1.91 -11.62 5.98
N LEU A 132 1.72 -11.31 4.69
CA LEU A 132 0.86 -12.06 3.79
C LEU A 132 1.34 -13.50 3.60
N ILE A 133 2.64 -13.71 3.38
CA ILE A 133 3.22 -15.05 3.20
C ILE A 133 2.97 -15.92 4.44
N GLU A 134 3.28 -15.42 5.64
CA GLU A 134 3.10 -16.17 6.88
C GLU A 134 1.61 -16.37 7.20
N LEU A 135 0.76 -15.37 6.95
CA LEU A 135 -0.69 -15.48 7.11
C LEU A 135 -1.26 -16.60 6.23
N PHE A 136 -0.98 -16.58 4.93
CA PHE A 136 -1.50 -17.58 3.99
C PHE A 136 -0.97 -18.98 4.26
N ARG A 137 0.29 -19.12 4.70
CA ARG A 137 0.83 -20.42 5.13
C ARG A 137 0.05 -21.01 6.31
N LYS A 138 -0.34 -20.16 7.27
CA LYS A 138 -1.11 -20.57 8.46
C LYS A 138 -2.56 -20.89 8.11
N VAL A 139 -3.22 -20.04 7.31
CA VAL A 139 -4.60 -20.26 6.84
C VAL A 139 -4.69 -21.52 5.98
N GLY A 140 -3.72 -21.73 5.07
CA GLY A 140 -3.62 -22.92 4.24
C GLY A 140 -3.13 -24.18 4.97
N LYS A 141 -2.95 -24.14 6.30
CA LYS A 141 -2.47 -25.26 7.14
C LYS A 141 -1.13 -25.85 6.68
N LEU A 142 -0.30 -25.07 5.98
CA LEU A 142 1.04 -25.46 5.52
C LEU A 142 2.08 -25.42 6.65
N VAL A 143 1.75 -24.77 7.76
CA VAL A 143 2.57 -24.71 8.97
C VAL A 143 1.69 -24.87 10.21
N HIS A 144 2.27 -25.36 11.30
CA HIS A 144 1.55 -25.43 12.55
C HIS A 144 1.33 -24.02 13.12
N THR A 145 0.06 -23.64 13.28
CA THR A 145 -0.32 -22.45 14.02
C THR A 145 -0.28 -22.76 15.51
N GLN A 146 0.53 -22.02 16.27
CA GLN A 146 0.53 -22.10 17.73
C GLN A 146 -0.88 -21.77 18.24
N ALA A 147 -1.40 -22.59 19.15
CA ALA A 147 -2.76 -22.44 19.69
C ALA A 147 -2.97 -21.05 20.35
N ASP A 148 -1.91 -20.43 20.85
CA ASP A 148 -1.92 -19.13 21.52
C ASP A 148 -1.58 -17.94 20.60
N ASP A 149 -1.55 -18.11 19.28
CA ASP A 149 -1.26 -17.02 18.36
C ASP A 149 -2.39 -15.96 18.40
N PRO A 150 -2.14 -14.70 18.85
CA PRO A 150 -3.20 -13.71 19.07
C PRO A 150 -4.05 -13.42 17.84
N ILE A 151 -3.45 -13.45 16.63
CA ILE A 151 -4.17 -13.26 15.35
C ILE A 151 -5.27 -14.31 15.14
N PHE A 152 -5.03 -15.55 15.59
CA PHE A 152 -5.95 -16.67 15.38
C PHE A 152 -6.77 -17.01 16.62
N LYS A 153 -6.36 -16.52 17.80
CA LYS A 153 -7.05 -16.73 19.07
C LYS A 153 -8.13 -15.67 19.33
N MET A 154 -7.92 -14.44 18.87
CA MET A 154 -8.94 -13.40 18.95
C MET A 154 -10.00 -13.67 17.88
N GLY A 155 -11.13 -14.25 18.28
CA GLY A 155 -12.19 -14.67 17.37
C GLY A 155 -12.77 -13.55 16.48
N TRP A 156 -12.61 -12.29 16.88
CA TRP A 156 -13.01 -11.15 16.06
C TRP A 156 -11.99 -10.80 14.96
N ILE A 157 -10.72 -11.20 15.04
CA ILE A 157 -9.72 -10.86 14.01
C ILE A 157 -10.00 -11.62 12.71
N SER A 158 -10.36 -12.91 12.80
CA SER A 158 -10.53 -13.76 11.62
C SER A 158 -11.60 -13.27 10.63
N PRO A 159 -12.85 -12.92 11.05
CA PRO A 159 -13.85 -12.42 10.11
C PRO A 159 -13.44 -11.10 9.45
N PHE A 160 -12.69 -10.26 10.17
CA PHE A 160 -12.21 -8.98 9.64
C PHE A 160 -11.03 -9.16 8.69
N LEU A 161 -10.17 -10.16 8.93
CA LEU A 161 -9.11 -10.54 7.99
C LEU A 161 -9.73 -11.08 6.70
N MET A 162 -10.73 -11.97 6.81
CA MET A 162 -11.42 -12.50 5.63
C MET A 162 -12.01 -11.36 4.80
N ARG A 163 -12.76 -10.45 5.42
CA ARG A 163 -13.31 -9.28 4.72
C ARG A 163 -12.23 -8.42 4.05
N ASP A 164 -11.13 -8.11 4.75
CA ASP A 164 -10.05 -7.27 4.17
C ASP A 164 -9.32 -7.96 2.99
N PHE A 165 -9.52 -9.27 2.78
CA PHE A 165 -8.95 -10.05 1.68
C PHE A 165 -10.01 -10.66 0.74
N GLU A 166 -11.29 -10.33 0.89
CA GLU A 166 -12.44 -10.88 0.15
C GLU A 166 -12.82 -10.08 -1.11
N ASP A 167 -11.83 -9.49 -1.78
CA ASP A 167 -11.99 -8.81 -3.08
C ASP A 167 -11.38 -9.61 -4.24
#